data_AF-A0A959H5G3-F1
#
_entry.id   AF-A0A959H5G3-F1
#
_cell.length_a   1.000
_cell.length_b   1.000
_cell.length_c   1.000
_cell.angle_alpha   90.00
_cell.angle_beta   90.00
_cell.angle_gamma   90.00
#
_symmetry.space_group_name_H-M   'P 1'
#
loop_
_entity.id
_entity.type
_entity.pdbx_description
1 polymer ?
#
loop_
_entity_poly.entity_id
_entity_poly.type
_entity_poly.pdbx_seq_one_letter_code
_entity_poly.pdbx_strand_id
1 'polypeptide(L)'
;MANKILLWVFGLALLAGCSSGSPCGNSKDVFLQNYYALVDEAAAANLPASDDKWAQYDDRFRAFVEECYDQYEPELSPKERRRFWSKSLKYYAQRYGDGAIKELGKKKDKASEKVVGEVEKIWTDTKEALKEAAGKVNPREVLKPGETETE
;
A
#
# COMPACT_ATOMS: atom_id res chain seq x y z
N MET A 1 -15.35 18.70 -57.21
CA MET A 1 -14.44 18.11 -56.23
C MET A 1 -15.03 18.34 -54.84
N ALA A 2 -15.69 17.34 -54.28
CA ALA A 2 -16.34 17.34 -52.97
C ALA A 2 -16.64 15.86 -52.67
N ASN A 3 -16.51 15.28 -51.48
CA ASN A 3 -16.07 15.73 -50.17
C ASN A 3 -15.65 14.43 -49.48
N LYS A 4 -14.35 14.21 -49.24
CA LYS A 4 -13.79 13.00 -48.59
C LYS A 4 -13.48 13.32 -47.13
N ILE A 5 -14.51 13.69 -46.36
CA ILE A 5 -14.37 13.89 -44.91
C ILE A 5 -15.60 13.24 -44.26
N LEU A 6 -15.64 11.93 -44.33
CA LEU A 6 -16.50 11.11 -43.51
C LEU A 6 -15.64 9.95 -43.05
N LEU A 7 -15.62 9.76 -41.73
CA LEU A 7 -14.99 8.65 -41.00
C LEU A 7 -13.48 8.86 -40.78
N TRP A 8 -13.14 9.34 -39.58
CA TRP A 8 -12.17 8.74 -38.65
C TRP A 8 -12.04 9.64 -37.40
N VAL A 9 -13.18 9.90 -36.73
CA VAL A 9 -13.25 10.52 -35.37
C VAL A 9 -13.78 9.50 -34.36
N PHE A 10 -13.32 8.25 -34.49
CA PHE A 10 -13.72 7.16 -33.60
C PHE A 10 -12.47 6.38 -33.19
N GLY A 11 -11.81 6.84 -32.13
CA GLY A 11 -10.58 6.20 -31.67
C GLY A 11 -9.84 6.92 -30.53
N LEU A 12 -10.51 7.78 -29.77
CA LEU A 12 -9.89 8.40 -28.59
C LEU A 12 -10.89 8.49 -27.43
N ALA A 13 -11.47 7.34 -27.06
CA ALA A 13 -12.43 7.20 -25.97
C ALA A 13 -12.04 6.07 -25.00
N LEU A 14 -10.74 5.96 -24.65
CA LEU A 14 -10.26 5.00 -23.64
C LEU A 14 -9.35 5.61 -22.56
N LEU A 15 -9.45 6.92 -22.30
CA LEU A 15 -8.83 7.54 -21.13
C LEU A 15 -9.81 7.77 -19.97
N ALA A 16 -10.93 7.04 -19.93
CA ALA A 16 -11.79 6.98 -18.75
C ALA A 16 -11.19 6.05 -17.68
N GLY A 17 -9.96 6.35 -17.22
CA GLY A 17 -9.45 5.90 -15.94
C GLY A 17 -9.98 6.80 -14.83
N CYS A 18 -11.31 6.89 -14.67
CA CYS A 18 -11.91 7.56 -13.53
C CYS A 18 -11.67 6.71 -12.27
N SER A 19 -10.65 7.05 -11.50
CA SER A 19 -10.66 6.79 -10.06
C SER A 19 -10.92 8.09 -9.31
N SER A 20 -12.04 8.75 -9.63
CA SER A 20 -12.60 9.85 -8.84
C SER A 20 -13.48 9.35 -7.70
N GLY A 21 -13.23 8.12 -7.22
CA GLY A 21 -13.80 7.56 -6.00
C GLY A 21 -12.78 7.68 -4.88
N SER A 22 -13.24 8.01 -3.67
CA SER A 22 -12.40 8.01 -2.47
C SER A 22 -11.63 6.68 -2.35
N PRO A 23 -10.32 6.68 -2.01
CA PRO A 23 -9.52 5.45 -1.87
C PRO A 23 -10.12 4.48 -0.85
N CYS A 24 -10.98 4.98 0.04
CA CYS A 24 -11.62 4.24 1.12
C CYS A 24 -12.63 3.19 0.64
N GLY A 25 -13.12 3.25 -0.60
CA GLY A 25 -14.20 2.38 -1.06
C GLY A 25 -15.52 2.65 -0.32
N ASN A 26 -16.51 1.76 -0.49
CA ASN A 26 -17.85 1.88 0.10
C ASN A 26 -18.18 0.79 1.13
N SER A 27 -17.21 -0.04 1.50
CA SER A 27 -17.36 -1.05 2.55
C SER A 27 -16.01 -1.37 3.18
N LYS A 28 -16.04 -1.88 4.42
CA LYS A 28 -14.86 -2.36 5.16
C LYS A 28 -14.03 -3.36 4.34
N ASP A 29 -14.68 -4.29 3.63
CA ASP A 29 -13.98 -5.31 2.84
C ASP A 29 -13.26 -4.70 1.63
N VAL A 30 -13.90 -3.76 0.93
CA VAL A 30 -13.28 -3.04 -0.20
C VAL A 30 -12.11 -2.17 0.27
N PHE A 31 -12.28 -1.47 1.41
CA PHE A 31 -11.19 -0.72 2.05
C PHE A 31 -9.97 -1.60 2.32
N LEU A 32 -10.16 -2.73 3.02
CA LEU A 32 -9.07 -3.64 3.35
C LEU A 32 -8.41 -4.22 2.10
N GLN A 33 -9.21 -4.61 1.10
CA GLN A 33 -8.70 -5.11 -0.18
C GLN A 33 -7.82 -4.08 -0.88
N ASN A 34 -8.29 -2.83 -1.02
CA ASN A 34 -7.56 -1.75 -1.68
C ASN A 34 -6.26 -1.42 -0.93
N TYR A 35 -6.31 -1.38 0.39
CA TYR A 35 -5.13 -1.13 1.22
C TYR A 35 -4.09 -2.26 1.09
N TYR A 36 -4.52 -3.52 1.15
CA TYR A 36 -3.60 -4.64 1.00
C TYR A 36 -2.99 -4.70 -0.41
N ALA A 37 -3.79 -4.41 -1.43
CA ALA A 37 -3.30 -4.28 -2.81
C ALA A 37 -2.20 -3.21 -2.92
N LEU A 38 -2.40 -2.03 -2.32
CA LEU A 38 -1.37 -0.98 -2.29
C LEU A 38 -0.06 -1.48 -1.65
N VAL A 39 -0.12 -2.12 -0.49
CA VAL A 39 1.09 -2.60 0.20
C VAL A 39 1.79 -3.68 -0.62
N ASP A 40 1.04 -4.56 -1.27
CA ASP A 40 1.62 -5.62 -2.11
C ASP A 40 2.15 -5.07 -3.45
N GLU A 41 1.53 -4.06 -4.03
CA GLU A 41 2.04 -3.30 -5.19
C GLU A 41 3.37 -2.61 -4.87
N ALA A 42 3.44 -1.90 -3.73
CA ALA A 42 4.65 -1.22 -3.28
C ALA A 42 5.79 -2.22 -3.02
N ALA A 43 5.47 -3.38 -2.46
CA ALA A 43 6.41 -4.48 -2.27
C ALA A 43 6.95 -5.02 -3.61
N ALA A 44 6.05 -5.28 -4.56
CA ALA A 44 6.39 -5.85 -5.85
C ALA A 44 7.20 -4.89 -6.74
N ALA A 45 7.09 -3.58 -6.51
CA ALA A 45 7.88 -2.58 -7.21
C ALA A 45 9.39 -2.68 -6.89
N ASN A 46 9.76 -3.31 -5.76
CA ASN A 46 11.15 -3.55 -5.35
C ASN A 46 12.05 -2.30 -5.48
N LEU A 47 11.52 -1.15 -5.08
CA LEU A 47 12.19 0.13 -5.23
C LEU A 47 13.29 0.30 -4.17
N PRO A 48 14.45 0.88 -4.51
CA PRO A 48 15.40 1.32 -3.49
C PRO A 48 14.76 2.40 -2.62
N ALA A 49 15.17 2.50 -1.35
CA ALA A 49 14.58 3.45 -0.40
C ALA A 49 14.73 4.94 -0.81
N SER A 50 15.71 5.24 -1.68
CA SER A 50 15.95 6.58 -2.23
C SER A 50 15.20 6.85 -3.55
N ASP A 51 14.38 5.92 -4.04
CA ASP A 51 13.65 6.11 -5.29
C ASP A 51 12.50 7.12 -5.12
N ASP A 52 12.44 8.13 -5.98
CA ASP A 52 11.40 9.16 -5.94
C ASP A 52 10.00 8.60 -6.25
N LYS A 53 9.90 7.42 -6.88
CA LYS A 53 8.62 6.73 -7.11
C LYS A 53 7.94 6.32 -5.81
N TRP A 54 8.62 6.33 -4.67
CA TRP A 54 7.96 6.12 -3.38
C TRP A 54 6.87 7.15 -3.10
N ALA A 55 6.99 8.38 -3.62
CA ALA A 55 6.04 9.46 -3.36
C ALA A 55 4.58 9.05 -3.67
N GLN A 56 4.35 8.35 -4.80
CA GLN A 56 3.00 7.93 -5.19
C GLN A 56 2.41 6.88 -4.21
N TYR A 57 3.27 6.03 -3.65
CA TYR A 57 2.85 5.03 -2.67
C TYR A 57 2.65 5.68 -1.31
N ASP A 58 3.52 6.61 -0.93
CA ASP A 58 3.46 7.36 0.33
C ASP A 58 2.15 8.15 0.40
N ASP A 59 1.75 8.80 -0.69
CA ASP A 59 0.47 9.51 -0.82
C ASP A 59 -0.73 8.59 -0.62
N ARG A 60 -0.79 7.48 -1.36
CA ARG A 60 -1.88 6.50 -1.24
C ARG A 60 -1.93 5.88 0.15
N PHE A 61 -0.77 5.56 0.72
CA PHE A 61 -0.65 4.97 2.06
C PHE A 61 -1.20 5.92 3.12
N ARG A 62 -0.82 7.20 3.06
CA ARG A 62 -1.36 8.23 3.96
C ARG A 62 -2.87 8.36 3.84
N ALA A 63 -3.43 8.36 2.63
CA ALA A 63 -4.88 8.42 2.47
C ALA A 63 -5.58 7.24 3.17
N PHE A 64 -5.07 6.02 3.06
CA PHE A 64 -5.66 4.87 3.77
C PHE A 64 -5.55 4.97 5.29
N VAL A 65 -4.39 5.38 5.81
CA VAL A 65 -4.12 5.43 7.25
C VAL A 65 -4.80 6.64 7.91
N GLU A 66 -4.66 7.81 7.31
CA GLU A 66 -5.11 9.08 7.90
C GLU A 66 -6.60 9.32 7.67
N GLU A 67 -7.12 9.00 6.47
CA GLU A 67 -8.49 9.36 6.08
C GLU A 67 -9.45 8.18 6.19
N CYS A 68 -9.06 7.00 5.67
CA CYS A 68 -10.00 5.88 5.53
C CYS A 68 -10.12 5.00 6.77
N TYR A 69 -9.04 4.83 7.55
CA TYR A 69 -9.05 3.88 8.66
C TYR A 69 -10.11 4.21 9.70
N ASP A 70 -10.28 5.48 10.09
CA ASP A 70 -11.21 5.86 11.16
C ASP A 70 -12.68 5.59 10.79
N GLN A 71 -12.99 5.61 9.49
CA GLN A 71 -14.32 5.28 9.00
C GLN A 71 -14.68 3.81 9.24
N TYR A 72 -13.73 2.91 9.08
CA TYR A 72 -13.97 1.45 9.14
C TYR A 72 -13.45 0.78 10.41
N GLU A 73 -12.63 1.48 11.21
CA GLU A 73 -12.09 0.97 12.47
C GLU A 73 -13.16 0.30 13.36
N PRO A 74 -14.37 0.87 13.57
CA PRO A 74 -15.39 0.25 14.42
C PRO A 74 -15.89 -1.11 13.90
N GLU A 75 -15.77 -1.35 12.58
CA GLU A 75 -16.19 -2.58 11.91
C GLU A 75 -15.07 -3.63 11.84
N LEU A 76 -13.81 -3.25 12.11
CA LEU A 76 -12.68 -4.16 12.06
C LEU A 76 -12.68 -5.10 13.27
N SER A 77 -12.68 -6.41 12.99
CA SER A 77 -12.36 -7.40 14.00
C SER A 77 -10.94 -7.20 14.54
N PRO A 78 -10.62 -7.68 15.75
CA PRO A 78 -9.26 -7.61 16.30
C PRO A 78 -8.20 -8.23 15.37
N LYS A 79 -8.56 -9.29 14.63
CA LYS A 79 -7.68 -9.95 13.66
C LYS A 79 -7.42 -9.08 12.43
N GLU A 80 -8.44 -8.45 11.89
CA GLU A 80 -8.31 -7.53 10.75
C GLU A 80 -7.51 -6.30 11.13
N ARG A 81 -7.78 -5.72 12.30
CA ARG A 81 -7.02 -4.60 12.87
C ARG A 81 -5.54 -4.92 13.01
N ARG A 82 -5.22 -6.07 13.63
CA ARG A 82 -3.84 -6.55 13.75
C ARG A 82 -3.19 -6.75 12.37
N ARG A 83 -3.91 -7.31 11.40
CA ARG A 83 -3.40 -7.51 10.05
C ARG A 83 -3.13 -6.18 9.34
N PHE A 84 -4.04 -5.21 9.46
CA PHE A 84 -3.88 -3.87 8.89
C PHE A 84 -2.60 -3.21 9.37
N TRP A 85 -2.41 -3.13 10.69
CA TRP A 85 -1.21 -2.50 11.28
C TRP A 85 0.07 -3.30 11.06
N SER A 86 0.00 -4.64 11.00
CA SER A 86 1.16 -5.45 10.58
C SER A 86 1.57 -5.16 9.14
N LYS A 87 0.60 -4.97 8.22
CA LYS A 87 0.87 -4.54 6.83
C LYS A 87 1.40 -3.10 6.78
N SER A 88 0.96 -2.20 7.68
CA SER A 88 1.52 -0.85 7.81
C SER A 88 2.99 -0.89 8.20
N LEU A 89 3.34 -1.69 9.20
CA LEU A 89 4.72 -1.86 9.61
C LEU A 89 5.58 -2.47 8.49
N LYS A 90 5.03 -3.44 7.74
CA LYS A 90 5.70 -3.99 6.55
C LYS A 90 5.95 -2.91 5.49
N TYR A 91 4.99 -2.03 5.25
CA TYR A 91 5.17 -0.90 4.34
C TYR A 91 6.33 0.00 4.78
N TYR A 92 6.40 0.39 6.05
CA TYR A 92 7.52 1.19 6.58
C TYR A 92 8.86 0.46 6.45
N ALA A 93 8.90 -0.85 6.74
CA ALA A 93 10.11 -1.65 6.58
C ALA A 93 10.60 -1.67 5.11
N GLN A 94 9.68 -1.73 4.15
CA GLN A 94 10.00 -1.69 2.72
C GLN A 94 10.46 -0.29 2.27
N ARG A 95 9.74 0.75 2.69
CA ARG A 95 10.00 2.15 2.33
C ARG A 95 11.33 2.68 2.86
N TYR A 96 11.69 2.29 4.09
CA TYR A 96 12.81 2.89 4.82
C TYR A 96 13.91 1.90 5.21
N GLY A 97 13.74 0.60 4.97
CA GLY A 97 14.70 -0.43 5.35
C GLY A 97 15.04 -0.37 6.84
N ASP A 98 16.34 -0.40 7.15
CA ASP A 98 16.87 -0.28 8.52
C ASP A 98 16.49 1.05 9.20
N GLY A 99 16.15 2.08 8.41
CA GLY A 99 15.70 3.38 8.89
C GLY A 99 14.27 3.40 9.43
N ALA A 100 13.48 2.35 9.22
CA ALA A 100 12.04 2.33 9.52
C ALA A 100 11.71 2.64 11.00
N ILE A 101 12.48 2.08 11.95
CA ILE A 101 12.30 2.39 13.40
C ILE A 101 12.54 3.88 13.66
N LYS A 102 13.58 4.43 13.05
CA LYS A 102 13.95 5.83 13.22
C LYS A 102 12.88 6.74 12.61
N GLU A 103 12.34 6.40 11.45
CA GLU A 103 11.27 7.19 10.84
C GLU A 103 9.96 7.14 11.65
N LEU A 104 9.52 5.95 12.07
CA LEU A 104 8.34 5.81 12.94
C LEU A 104 8.53 6.55 14.28
N GLY A 105 9.71 6.43 14.91
CA GLY A 105 10.01 7.06 16.19
C GLY A 105 10.07 8.59 16.13
N LYS A 106 10.33 9.18 14.96
CA LYS A 106 10.30 10.64 14.79
C LYS A 106 8.88 11.21 14.80
N LYS A 107 7.85 10.40 14.49
CA LYS A 107 6.45 10.83 14.45
C LYS A 107 6.25 12.17 13.70
N LYS A 108 6.87 12.30 12.53
CA LYS A 108 6.92 13.57 11.77
C LYS A 108 5.62 13.91 11.04
N ASP A 109 4.83 12.90 10.75
CA ASP A 109 3.57 13.00 10.02
C ASP A 109 2.47 12.22 10.75
N LYS A 110 1.22 12.55 10.42
CA LYS A 110 0.03 11.98 11.05
C LYS A 110 -0.05 10.47 10.84
N ALA A 111 0.31 9.97 9.66
CA ALA A 111 0.38 8.53 9.42
C ALA A 111 1.35 7.82 10.38
N SER A 112 2.55 8.35 10.58
CA SER A 112 3.55 7.80 11.50
C SER A 112 3.08 7.84 12.96
N GLU A 113 2.49 8.96 13.38
CA GLU A 113 1.86 9.09 14.70
C GLU A 113 0.78 8.02 14.92
N LYS A 114 -0.09 7.86 13.93
CA LYS A 114 -1.22 6.91 13.99
C LYS A 114 -0.75 5.47 13.98
N VAL A 115 0.21 5.12 13.11
CA VAL A 115 0.82 3.78 13.08
C VAL A 115 1.43 3.45 14.43
N VAL A 116 2.24 4.33 15.02
CA VAL A 116 2.84 4.06 16.32
C VAL A 116 1.77 3.91 17.41
N GLY A 117 0.81 4.83 17.48
CA GLY A 117 -0.24 4.81 18.50
C GLY A 117 -1.13 3.57 18.42
N GLU A 118 -1.48 3.12 17.22
CA GLU A 118 -2.30 1.93 17.02
C GLU A 118 -1.53 0.62 17.23
N VAL A 119 -0.25 0.60 16.84
CA VAL A 119 0.62 -0.55 17.09
C VAL A 119 0.85 -0.74 18.59
N GLU A 120 1.06 0.33 19.35
CA GLU A 120 1.24 0.27 20.81
C GLU A 120 -0.02 -0.24 21.55
N LYS A 121 -1.22 -0.11 20.93
CA LYS A 121 -2.45 -0.72 21.48
C LYS A 121 -2.52 -2.23 21.29
N ILE A 122 -1.79 -2.79 20.33
CA ILE A 122 -1.88 -4.20 19.92
C ILE A 122 -0.63 -5.00 20.33
N TRP A 123 0.54 -4.37 20.26
CA TRP A 123 1.83 -4.92 20.65
C TRP A 123 2.45 -4.06 21.75
N THR A 124 3.13 -4.72 22.69
CA THR A 124 3.82 -4.06 23.80
C THR A 124 5.00 -3.19 23.35
N ASP A 125 5.58 -3.48 22.17
CA ASP A 125 6.75 -2.79 21.65
C ASP A 125 6.69 -2.67 20.10
N THR A 126 6.79 -1.45 19.59
CA THR A 126 6.73 -1.15 18.14
C THR A 126 7.91 -1.73 17.37
N LYS A 127 9.10 -1.81 17.98
CA LYS A 127 10.30 -2.35 17.34
C LYS A 127 10.18 -3.86 17.16
N GLU A 128 9.67 -4.59 18.13
CA GLU A 128 9.40 -6.02 18.00
C GLU A 128 8.27 -6.29 16.99
N ALA A 129 7.22 -5.48 16.98
CA ALA A 129 6.17 -5.56 15.95
C ALA A 129 6.72 -5.33 14.54
N LEU A 130 7.61 -4.34 14.38
CA LEU A 130 8.25 -4.06 13.10
C LEU A 130 9.17 -5.20 12.66
N LYS A 131 9.97 -5.78 13.56
CA LYS A 131 10.77 -6.98 13.25
C LYS A 131 9.90 -8.14 12.80
N GLU A 132 8.77 -8.38 13.46
CA GLU A 132 7.80 -9.42 13.07
C GLU A 132 7.25 -9.18 11.66
N ALA A 133 6.94 -7.93 11.32
CA ALA A 133 6.43 -7.54 10.02
C ALA A 133 7.52 -7.62 8.92
N ALA A 134 8.74 -7.19 9.23
CA ALA A 134 9.89 -7.21 8.33
C ALA A 134 10.41 -8.63 8.06
N GLY A 135 10.39 -9.53 9.06
CA GLY A 135 10.80 -10.93 8.88
C GLY A 135 9.91 -11.72 7.92
N LYS A 136 8.68 -11.25 7.67
CA LYS A 136 7.76 -11.77 6.62
C LYS A 136 8.02 -11.16 5.24
N VAL A 137 8.99 -10.25 5.12
CA VAL A 137 9.52 -9.74 3.85
C VAL A 137 10.73 -10.59 3.51
N ASN A 138 10.50 -11.80 2.98
CA ASN A 138 11.59 -12.64 2.50
C ASN A 138 11.91 -12.25 1.05
N PRO A 139 13.10 -11.71 0.73
CA PRO A 139 13.49 -11.38 -0.65
C PRO A 139 13.68 -12.61 -1.55
N ARG A 140 13.56 -13.84 -1.00
CA ARG A 140 13.96 -15.09 -1.68
C ARG A 140 12.85 -15.84 -2.42
N GLU A 141 11.61 -15.33 -2.46
CA GLU A 141 10.52 -15.91 -3.28
C GLU A 141 10.32 -15.21 -4.63
N VAL A 142 11.02 -14.11 -4.90
CA VAL A 142 11.06 -13.49 -6.22
C VAL A 142 12.36 -13.93 -6.88
N LEU A 143 12.36 -15.12 -7.47
CA LEU A 143 13.12 -15.56 -8.65
C LEU A 143 13.20 -17.10 -8.71
N LYS A 144 12.30 -17.69 -9.49
CA LYS A 144 12.70 -18.59 -10.60
C LYS A 144 11.71 -18.42 -11.76
N PRO A 145 12.01 -17.55 -12.75
CA PRO A 145 11.48 -17.72 -14.09
C PRO A 145 12.37 -18.74 -14.81
N GLY A 146 11.81 -19.92 -15.11
CA GLY A 146 12.51 -20.92 -15.92
C GLY A 146 12.34 -22.34 -15.41
N GLU A 147 11.12 -22.86 -15.46
CA GLU A 147 10.91 -24.28 -15.76
C GLU A 147 10.04 -24.31 -17.02
N THR A 148 10.72 -24.40 -18.16
CA THR A 148 10.11 -24.89 -19.40
C THR A 148 9.79 -26.36 -19.18
N GLU A 149 8.51 -26.70 -19.17
CA GLU A 149 8.05 -28.08 -19.31
C GLU A 149 8.49 -28.59 -20.70
N THR A 150 9.54 -29.40 -20.69
CA THR A 150 9.82 -30.39 -21.72
C THR A 150 10.20 -31.68 -20.99
N GLU A 151 9.23 -32.57 -20.83
CA GLU A 151 9.24 -33.93 -21.41
C GLU A 151 7.84 -34.55 -21.28
#